data_AF-A0A1I7JIW3-F1
#
_entry.id   AF-A0A1I7JIW3-F1
#
_cell.length_a   1.000
_cell.length_b   1.000
_cell.length_c   1.000
_cell.angle_alpha   90.00
_cell.angle_beta   90.00
_cell.angle_gamma   90.00
#
_symmetry.space_group_name_H-M   'P 1'
#
loop_
_entity.id
_entity.type
_entity.pdbx_description
1 polymer ?
#
loop_
_entity_poly.entity_id
_entity_poly.type
_entity_poly.pdbx_seq_one_letter_code
_entity_poly.pdbx_strand_id
1 'polypeptide(L)' 'MFQNTIISDELSIHKFFKQLNFDLYLTNPQLKHLKSIMNAMISKGFNGKVSDIAELASTRHRTSITRFLSNSSWDEN' A
#
# COMPACT_ATOMS: atom_id res chain seq x y z
N MET A 1 -6.98 18.40 4.93
CA MET A 1 -6.08 18.20 6.08
C MET A 1 -4.69 17.66 5.69
N PHE A 2 -4.51 17.00 4.55
CA PHE A 2 -3.21 16.42 4.11
C PHE A 2 -2.57 17.11 2.89
N GLN A 3 -3.02 18.30 2.52
CA GLN A 3 -2.39 19.02 1.40
C GLN A 3 -0.94 19.37 1.77
N ASN A 4 -0.01 18.98 0.91
CA ASN A 4 1.45 19.18 1.02
C ASN A 4 2.22 18.25 1.99
N THR A 5 1.61 17.17 2.50
CA THR A 5 2.37 16.16 3.26
C THR A 5 3.14 15.24 2.30
N ILE A 6 4.47 15.34 2.28
CA ILE A 6 5.33 14.41 1.54
C ILE A 6 5.58 13.18 2.40
N ILE A 7 5.24 12.00 1.87
CA ILE A 7 5.57 10.71 2.49
C ILE A 7 6.85 10.21 1.82
N SER A 8 7.97 10.28 2.53
CA SER A 8 9.30 9.99 1.99
C SER A 8 9.81 8.58 2.26
N ASP A 9 9.22 7.88 3.23
CA ASP A 9 9.79 6.64 3.79
C ASP A 9 8.74 5.78 4.50
N GLU A 10 9.13 4.56 4.86
CA GLU A 10 8.28 3.55 5.49
C GLU A 10 7.68 3.99 6.83
N LEU A 11 8.46 4.67 7.68
CA LEU A 11 7.97 5.13 8.98
C LEU A 11 6.90 6.21 8.80
N SER A 12 7.09 7.07 7.80
CA SER A 12 6.11 8.07 7.40
C SER A 12 4.82 7.44 6.87
N ILE A 13 4.88 6.36 6.07
CA ILE A 13 3.69 5.59 5.64
C ILE A 13 2.96 5.00 6.86
N HIS A 14 3.68 4.40 7.79
CA HIS A 14 3.07 3.78 8.95
C HIS A 14 2.31 4.80 9.82
N LYS A 15 2.92 5.96 10.08
CA LYS A 15 2.30 7.06 10.82
C LYS A 15 1.06 7.58 10.10
N PHE A 16 1.15 7.72 8.77
CA PHE A 16 0.03 8.16 7.94
C PHE A 16 -1.17 7.22 8.03
N PHE A 17 -0.95 5.90 7.94
CA PHE A 17 -2.04 4.92 8.07
C PHE A 17 -2.73 4.97 9.43
N LYS A 18 -1.95 5.18 10.52
CA LYS A 18 -2.51 5.37 11.85
C LYS A 18 -3.33 6.65 11.96
N GLN A 19 -2.87 7.76 11.38
CA GLN A 19 -3.64 9.01 11.37
C GLN A 19 -4.97 8.88 10.62
N LEU A 20 -5.00 8.04 9.59
CA LEU A 20 -6.22 7.72 8.84
C LEU A 20 -7.09 6.64 9.49
N ASN A 21 -6.67 6.08 10.63
CA ASN A 21 -7.34 4.97 11.31
C ASN A 21 -7.62 3.78 10.39
N PHE A 22 -6.69 3.44 9.48
CA PHE A 22 -6.87 2.34 8.53
C PHE A 22 -7.03 0.98 9.21
N ASP A 23 -6.53 0.84 10.44
CA ASP A 23 -6.72 -0.32 11.30
C ASP A 23 -8.17 -0.56 11.74
N LEU A 24 -9.07 0.42 11.61
CA LEU A 24 -10.52 0.22 11.80
C LEU A 24 -11.19 -0.47 10.61
N TYR A 25 -10.60 -0.36 9.41
CA TYR A 25 -11.21 -0.82 8.15
C TYR A 25 -10.49 -2.03 7.56
N LEU A 26 -9.21 -2.19 7.88
CA LEU A 26 -8.32 -3.17 7.26
C LEU A 26 -7.84 -4.18 8.31
N THR A 27 -7.93 -5.46 7.97
CA THR A 27 -7.28 -6.52 8.75
C THR A 27 -5.76 -6.36 8.75
N ASN A 28 -5.09 -6.90 9.78
CA ASN A 28 -3.63 -6.88 9.88
C ASN A 28 -2.92 -7.42 8.61
N PRO A 29 -3.36 -8.53 7.99
CA PRO A 29 -2.80 -8.98 6.71
C PRO A 29 -2.97 -7.96 5.57
N GLN A 30 -4.15 -7.35 5.44
CA GLN A 30 -4.41 -6.34 4.41
C GLN A 30 -3.52 -5.10 4.60
N LEU A 31 -3.37 -4.63 5.84
CA LEU A 31 -2.45 -3.53 6.18
C LEU A 31 -1.01 -3.88 5.82
N LYS A 32 -0.58 -5.11 6.05
CA LYS A 32 0.77 -5.56 5.71
C LYS A 32 1.00 -5.54 4.19
N HIS A 33 0.03 -6.02 3.41
CA HIS A 33 0.10 -5.94 1.95
C HIS A 33 0.12 -4.49 1.46
N LEU A 34 -0.77 -3.64 1.98
CA LEU A 34 -0.85 -2.23 1.60
C LEU A 34 0.46 -1.47 1.91
N LYS A 35 1.01 -1.64 3.12
CA LYS A 35 2.32 -1.05 3.50
C LYS A 35 3.42 -1.52 2.56
N SER A 36 3.47 -2.82 2.29
CA SER A 36 4.49 -3.40 1.41
C SER A 36 4.38 -2.87 -0.03
N ILE A 37 3.17 -2.65 -0.54
CA ILE A 37 2.92 -2.09 -1.86
C ILE A 37 3.34 -0.62 -1.90
N MET A 38 2.96 0.18 -0.90
CA MET A 38 3.34 1.60 -0.84
C MET A 38 4.84 1.82 -0.67
N ASN A 39 5.51 1.04 0.18
CA ASN A 39 6.96 1.08 0.32
C ASN A 39 7.65 0.81 -1.02
N ALA A 40 7.22 -0.24 -1.73
CA ALA A 40 7.77 -0.59 -3.05
C ALA A 40 7.57 0.54 -4.09
N MET A 41 6.41 1.18 -4.08
CA MET A 41 6.11 2.32 -4.97
C MET A 41 7.02 3.52 -4.70
N ILE A 42 7.27 3.85 -3.44
CA ILE A 42 8.15 4.98 -3.08
C ILE A 42 9.62 4.66 -3.37
N SER A 43 10.08 3.46 -3.01
CA SER A 43 11.49 3.08 -3.15
C SER A 43 11.99 3.05 -4.61
N LYS A 44 11.15 2.60 -5.55
CA LYS A 44 11.54 2.51 -6.97
C LYS A 44 11.24 3.78 -7.77
N GLY A 45 10.33 4.63 -7.26
CA GLY A 45 9.67 5.65 -8.06
C GLY A 45 8.59 5.01 -8.93
N PHE A 46 7.34 5.06 -8.49
CA PHE A 46 6.22 4.42 -9.16
C PHE A 46 5.85 5.11 -10.48
N ASN A 47 5.80 4.35 -11.56
CA ASN A 47 5.42 4.83 -12.89
C ASN A 47 4.03 4.32 -13.36
N GLY A 48 3.26 3.71 -12.46
CA GLY A 48 1.96 3.12 -12.79
C GLY A 48 1.96 1.61 -13.02
N LYS A 49 3.11 0.93 -13.10
CA LYS A 49 3.17 -0.51 -13.41
C LYS A 49 3.27 -1.39 -12.15
N VAL A 50 2.38 -2.38 -12.04
CA VAL A 50 2.41 -3.38 -10.95
C VAL A 50 3.69 -4.21 -10.94
N SER A 51 4.32 -4.42 -12.11
CA SER A 51 5.62 -5.11 -12.19
C SER A 51 6.71 -4.40 -11.38
N ASP A 52 6.65 -3.07 -11.28
CA ASP A 52 7.62 -2.29 -10.53
C ASP A 52 7.46 -2.45 -9.03
N ILE A 53 6.22 -2.67 -8.58
CA ILE A 53 5.88 -3.01 -7.20
C ILE A 53 6.33 -4.44 -6.87
N ALA A 54 6.07 -5.38 -7.79
CA ALA A 54 6.35 -6.81 -7.60
C ALA A 54 7.84 -7.12 -7.34
N GLU A 55 8.76 -6.31 -7.87
CA GLU A 55 10.19 -6.48 -7.65
C GLU A 55 10.60 -6.22 -6.19
N LEU A 56 9.94 -5.29 -5.52
CA LEU A 56 10.33 -4.81 -4.19
C LEU A 56 9.35 -5.19 -3.07
N ALA A 57 8.09 -5.46 -3.38
CA ALA A 57 7.11 -5.83 -2.39
C ALA A 57 7.39 -7.22 -1.82
N SER A 58 7.12 -7.40 -0.52
CA SER A 58 7.14 -8.71 0.15
C SER A 58 6.25 -9.74 -0.54
N THR A 59 5.16 -9.29 -1.16
CA THR A 59 4.28 -10.10 -2.01
C THR A 59 4.77 -10.03 -3.47
N ARG A 60 5.90 -10.68 -3.76
CA ARG A 60 6.62 -10.55 -5.04
C ARG A 60 5.84 -10.99 -6.29
N HIS A 61 4.76 -11.75 -6.11
CA HIS A 61 3.96 -12.21 -7.25
C HIS A 61 3.01 -11.11 -7.72
N ARG A 62 3.21 -10.64 -8.96
CA ARG A 62 2.34 -9.68 -9.66
C ARG A 62 0.86 -10.06 -9.53
N THR A 63 0.51 -11.34 -9.71
CA THR A 63 -0.86 -11.83 -9.60
C THR A 63 -1.47 -11.60 -8.22
N SER A 64 -0.68 -11.75 -7.14
CA SER A 64 -1.16 -11.51 -5.77
C SER A 64 -1.41 -10.03 -5.52
N ILE A 65 -0.52 -9.15 -5.99
CA ILE A 65 -0.71 -7.69 -5.90
C ILE A 65 -1.93 -7.28 -6.72
N THR A 66 -2.05 -7.76 -7.96
CA THR A 66 -3.21 -7.46 -8.81
C THR A 66 -4.50 -7.96 -8.19
N ARG A 67 -4.56 -9.20 -7.67
CA ARG A 67 -5.74 -9.69 -6.96
C ARG A 67 -6.10 -8.83 -5.73
N PHE A 68 -5.10 -8.42 -4.95
CA PHE A 68 -5.31 -7.54 -3.80
C PHE A 68 -5.94 -6.19 -4.23
N LEU A 69 -5.45 -5.60 -5.31
CA LEU A 69 -5.94 -4.32 -5.82
C LEU A 69 -7.28 -4.42 -6.56
N SER A 70 -7.54 -5.53 -7.25
CA SER A 70 -8.71 -5.69 -8.13
C SER A 70 -9.90 -6.41 -7.50
N ASN A 71 -9.65 -7.33 -6.57
CA ASN A 71 -10.67 -8.24 -6.01
C ASN A 71 -10.84 -8.09 -4.50
N SER A 72 -10.42 -6.95 -3.92
CA SER A 72 -10.75 -6.74 -2.53
C SER A 72 -12.26 -6.57 -2.41
N SER A 73 -12.88 -7.36 -1.53
CA SER A 73 -14.25 -7.19 -1.06
C SER A 73 -14.35 -5.95 -0.17
N TRP A 74 -13.93 -4.79 -0.70
CA TRP A 74 -14.20 -3.52 -0.05
C TRP A 74 -15.72 -3.38 -0.10
N ASP A 75 -16.36 -3.43 1.07
CA ASP A 75 -17.75 -3.04 1.16
C ASP A 75 -17.79 -1.53 0.84
N GLU A 76 -18.18 -1.19 -0.39
CA GLU A 76 -18.26 0.19 -0.89
C GLU A 76 -19.55 0.90 -0.44
N ASN A 77 -20.30 0.32 0.51
CA ASN A 77 -21.51 0.92 1.08
C ASN A 77 -21.25 2.30 1.73
#